data_AF-A0A972YX26-F1
#
_entry.id   AF-A0A972YX26-F1
#
_cell.length_a   1.000
_cell.length_b   1.000
_cell.length_c   1.000
_cell.angle_alpha   90.00
_cell.angle_beta   90.00
_cell.angle_gamma   90.00
#
_symmetry.space_group_name_H-M   'P 1'
#
loop_
_entity.id
_entity.type
_entity.pdbx_description
1 polymer ?
#
loop_
_entity_poly.entity_id
_entity_poly.type
_entity_poly.pdbx_seq_one_letter_code
_entity_poly.pdbx_strand_id
1 'polypeptide(L)'
;MQEKITLVVDYLNRVKTRCTYNAAAKALGVTPKELKKLLGKRTPENSWFVNTGTGSPVGYTDEEKHPELLRTKLIIKSAEVLTRNLDLKKS
;
A
#
# COMPACT_ATOMS: atom_id res chain seq x y z
N MET A 1 -6.27 -1.88 -14.42
CA MET A 1 -6.37 -1.51 -12.97
C MET A 1 -5.53 -2.45 -12.11
N GLN A 2 -5.74 -3.77 -12.20
CA GLN A 2 -4.97 -4.75 -11.42
C GLN A 2 -3.44 -4.59 -11.59
N GLU A 3 -2.96 -4.35 -12.81
CA GLU A 3 -1.53 -4.13 -13.09
C GLU A 3 -0.95 -2.95 -12.31
N LYS A 4 -1.68 -1.83 -12.20
CA LYS A 4 -1.24 -0.67 -11.41
C LYS A 4 -1.17 -0.99 -9.92
N ILE A 5 -2.08 -1.82 -9.42
CA ILE A 5 -2.08 -2.27 -8.02
C ILE A 5 -0.87 -3.16 -7.76
N THR A 6 -0.62 -4.14 -8.63
CA THR A 6 0.56 -5.01 -8.55
C THR A 6 1.85 -4.20 -8.54
N LEU A 7 1.98 -3.21 -9.44
CA LEU A 7 3.13 -2.29 -9.45
C LEU A 7 3.34 -1.57 -8.12
N VAL A 8 2.26 -1.09 -7.49
CA VAL A 8 2.36 -0.44 -6.17
C VAL A 8 2.79 -1.45 -5.10
N VAL A 9 2.19 -2.65 -5.07
CA VAL A 9 2.54 -3.70 -4.10
C VAL A 9 4.01 -4.09 -4.24
N ASP A 10 4.47 -4.37 -5.46
CA ASP A 10 5.86 -4.77 -5.74
C ASP A 10 6.84 -3.67 -5.35
N TYR A 11 6.48 -2.41 -5.62
CA TYR A 11 7.28 -1.27 -5.20
C TYR A 11 7.43 -1.21 -3.67
N LEU A 12 6.32 -1.28 -2.93
CA LEU A 12 6.33 -1.23 -1.47
C LEU A 12 7.10 -2.40 -0.87
N ASN A 13 6.99 -3.58 -1.48
CA ASN A 13 7.73 -4.76 -1.08
C ASN A 13 9.23 -4.59 -1.30
N ARG A 14 9.63 -4.05 -2.47
CA ARG A 14 11.03 -3.77 -2.80
C ARG A 14 11.64 -2.72 -1.87
N VAL A 15 10.92 -1.63 -1.60
CA VAL A 15 11.41 -0.54 -0.73
C VAL A 15 11.15 -0.79 0.75
N LYS A 16 10.46 -1.89 1.09
CA LYS A 16 10.13 -2.33 2.47
C LYS A 16 9.56 -1.19 3.31
N THR A 17 8.60 -0.48 2.72
CA THR A 17 8.04 0.75 3.28
C THR A 17 6.52 0.66 3.29
N ARG A 18 5.91 0.99 4.43
CA ARG A 18 4.46 1.03 4.58
C ARG A 18 3.86 2.22 3.83
N CYS A 19 2.64 2.06 3.35
CA CYS A 19 1.89 3.12 2.67
C CYS A 19 0.47 3.21 3.24
N THR A 20 -0.05 4.42 3.43
CA THR A 20 -1.46 4.55 3.82
C THR A 20 -2.38 4.15 2.68
N TYR A 21 -3.53 3.55 3.01
CA TYR A 21 -4.57 3.26 2.01
C TYR A 21 -4.99 4.53 1.24
N ASN A 22 -5.04 5.68 1.91
CA ASN A 22 -5.41 6.96 1.30
C ASN A 22 -4.42 7.39 0.22
N ALA A 23 -3.10 7.27 0.49
CA ALA A 23 -2.06 7.63 -0.46
C ALA A 23 -2.10 6.71 -1.69
N ALA A 24 -2.16 5.40 -1.47
CA ALA A 24 -2.20 4.41 -2.54
C ALA A 24 -3.46 4.56 -3.41
N ALA A 25 -4.64 4.69 -2.78
CA ALA A 25 -5.90 4.83 -3.50
C ALA A 25 -5.92 6.10 -4.36
N LYS A 26 -5.44 7.23 -3.81
CA LYS A 26 -5.33 8.49 -4.55
C LYS A 26 -4.33 8.41 -5.72
N ALA A 27 -3.21 7.70 -5.57
CA ALA A 27 -2.25 7.49 -6.65
C ALA A 27 -2.83 6.61 -7.78
N LEU A 28 -3.70 5.67 -7.42
CA LEU A 28 -4.36 4.75 -8.35
C LEU A 28 -5.67 5.30 -8.96
N GLY A 29 -6.15 6.45 -8.47
CA GLY A 29 -7.40 7.07 -8.92
C GLY A 29 -8.67 6.34 -8.44
N VAL A 30 -8.59 5.62 -7.32
CA VAL A 30 -9.73 4.88 -6.73
C VAL A 30 -9.98 5.34 -5.30
N THR A 31 -11.09 4.90 -4.68
CA THR A 31 -11.31 5.13 -3.24
C THR A 31 -10.56 4.10 -2.38
N PRO A 32 -10.22 4.42 -1.11
CA PRO A 32 -9.60 3.45 -0.19
C PRO A 32 -10.41 2.16 0.00
N LYS A 33 -11.75 2.27 -0.03
CA LYS A 33 -12.66 1.13 0.08
C LYS A 33 -12.57 0.22 -1.14
N GLU A 34 -12.53 0.79 -2.34
CA GLU A 34 -12.34 0.04 -3.58
C GLU A 34 -10.96 -0.61 -3.62
N LEU A 35 -9.89 0.11 -3.24
CA LEU A 35 -8.54 -0.47 -3.19
C LEU A 35 -8.52 -1.70 -2.27
N LYS A 36 -9.12 -1.63 -1.09
CA LYS A 36 -9.21 -2.79 -0.17
C LYS A 36 -9.95 -3.97 -0.81
N LYS A 37 -11.00 -3.72 -1.58
CA LYS A 37 -11.73 -4.76 -2.33
C LYS A 37 -10.88 -5.37 -3.45
N LEU A 38 -10.12 -4.54 -4.16
CA LEU A 38 -9.27 -4.96 -5.29
C LEU A 38 -8.03 -5.75 -4.85
N LEU A 39 -7.47 -5.46 -3.67
CA LEU A 39 -6.40 -6.26 -3.06
C LEU A 39 -6.86 -7.68 -2.69
N GLY A 40 -8.14 -7.82 -2.33
CA GLY A 40 -8.75 -9.11 -2.06
C GLY A 40 -8.25 -9.76 -0.77
N LYS A 41 -7.50 -10.86 -0.90
CA LYS A 41 -7.02 -11.66 0.24
C LYS A 41 -5.93 -10.91 1.02
N ARG A 42 -5.88 -11.16 2.32
CA ARG A 42 -4.79 -10.70 3.18
C ARG A 42 -3.56 -11.55 2.89
N THR A 43 -2.48 -10.89 2.51
CA THR A 43 -1.17 -11.51 2.29
C THR A 43 -0.10 -10.62 2.91
N PRO A 44 1.10 -11.16 3.21
CA PRO A 44 2.23 -10.37 3.68
C PRO A 44 2.47 -9.11 2.85
N GLU A 45 2.41 -9.19 1.53
CA GLU A 45 2.63 -8.06 0.61
C GLU A 45 1.51 -7.02 0.71
N ASN A 46 0.26 -7.45 0.90
CA ASN A 46 -0.85 -6.53 1.08
C ASN A 46 -0.84 -5.86 2.47
N SER A 47 -0.10 -6.40 3.44
CA SER A 47 0.06 -5.81 4.77
C SER A 47 0.89 -4.50 4.78
N TRP A 48 1.58 -4.18 3.68
CA TRP A 48 2.23 -2.87 3.50
C TRP A 48 1.22 -1.71 3.52
N PHE A 49 -0.05 -1.96 3.21
CA PHE A 49 -1.10 -0.95 3.30
C PHE A 49 -1.65 -0.81 4.71
N VAL A 50 -1.53 0.40 5.25
CA VAL A 50 -1.83 0.69 6.65
C VAL A 50 -2.88 1.78 6.82
N ASN A 51 -3.50 1.81 8.00
CA ASN A 51 -4.38 2.91 8.39
C ASN A 51 -3.54 4.15 8.74
N THR A 52 -4.00 5.34 8.32
CA THR A 52 -3.35 6.63 8.62
C THR A 52 -3.21 6.92 10.11
N GLY A 53 -4.19 6.51 10.94
CA GLY A 53 -4.20 6.75 12.38
C GLY A 53 -3.24 5.85 13.16
N THR A 54 -3.19 4.55 12.84
CA THR A 54 -2.39 3.57 13.60
C THR A 54 -1.04 3.24 12.96
N GLY A 55 -0.85 3.54 11.66
CA GLY A 55 0.33 3.13 10.92
C GLY A 55 0.50 1.61 10.77
N SER A 56 -0.58 0.85 11.04
CA SER A 56 -0.60 -0.61 11.01
C SER A 56 -1.68 -1.15 10.06
N PRO A 57 -1.47 -2.34 9.46
CA PRO A 57 -2.48 -2.99 8.64
C PRO A 57 -3.65 -3.46 9.51
N VAL A 58 -4.88 -3.27 9.03
CA VAL A 58 -6.10 -3.52 9.84
C VAL A 58 -6.66 -4.90 9.55
N GLY A 59 -6.80 -5.70 10.61
CA GLY A 59 -7.39 -7.04 10.56
C GLY A 59 -6.45 -8.11 10.03
N TYR A 60 -5.14 -7.86 10.05
CA TYR A 60 -4.10 -8.85 9.73
C TYR A 60 -3.61 -9.50 11.03
N THR A 61 -3.50 -10.84 11.03
CA THR A 61 -2.76 -11.57 12.07
C THR A 61 -1.26 -11.31 11.93
N ASP A 62 -0.46 -11.73 12.90
CA ASP A 62 1.00 -11.56 12.81
C ASP A 62 1.63 -12.40 11.69
N GLU A 63 1.05 -13.55 11.37
CA GLU A 63 1.47 -14.43 10.26
C GLU A 63 1.11 -13.86 8.88
N GLU A 64 0.02 -13.08 8.81
CA GLU A 64 -0.40 -12.41 7.57
C GLU A 64 0.39 -11.11 7.32
N LYS A 65 1.18 -10.63 8.30
CA LYS A 65 2.01 -9.43 8.15
C LYS A 65 3.35 -9.78 7.52
N HIS A 66 3.88 -8.85 6.73
CA HIS A 66 5.24 -8.97 6.23
C HIS A 66 6.22 -8.99 7.42
N PRO A 67 7.20 -9.90 7.48
CA PRO A 67 8.16 -9.95 8.59
C PRO A 67 8.96 -8.63 8.72
N GLU A 68 9.15 -7.93 7.60
CA GLU A 68 9.84 -6.64 7.56
C GLU A 68 8.91 -5.42 7.66
N LEU A 69 7.63 -5.61 8.00
CA LEU A 69 6.63 -4.54 8.05
C LEU A 69 7.06 -3.35 8.92
N LEU A 70 7.71 -3.63 10.05
CA LEU A 70 8.19 -2.63 11.00
C LEU A 70 9.68 -2.27 10.84
N ARG A 71 10.35 -2.76 9.78
CA ARG A 71 11.77 -2.48 9.51
C ARG A 71 12.05 -0.98 9.40
N THR A 72 11.12 -0.23 8.81
CA THR A 72 11.23 1.22 8.62
C THR A 72 10.15 1.94 9.43
N LYS A 73 10.50 3.08 10.04
CA LYS A 73 9.51 3.95 10.74
C LYS A 73 8.74 4.87 9.78
N LEU A 74 9.29 5.08 8.58
CA LEU A 74 8.68 5.94 7.57
C LEU A 74 7.45 5.27 6.96
N ILE A 75 6.41 6.07 6.74
CA ILE A 75 5.17 5.64 6.09
C ILE A 75 4.88 6.62 4.97
N ILE A 76 4.64 6.11 3.77
CA ILE A 76 4.20 6.90 2.63
C ILE A 76 2.77 7.37 2.89
N LYS A 77 2.61 8.68 3.10
CA LYS A 77 1.31 9.33 3.38
C LYS A 77 0.81 10.21 2.23
N SER A 78 1.65 10.50 1.23
CA SER A 78 1.27 11.26 0.02
C SER A 78 1.27 10.35 -1.21
N ALA A 79 0.24 10.50 -2.03
CA ALA A 79 0.12 9.86 -3.34
C ALA A 79 1.24 10.28 -4.30
N GLU A 80 1.77 11.49 -4.15
CA GLU A 80 2.80 12.05 -5.04
C GLU A 80 4.08 11.21 -5.02
N VAL A 81 4.41 10.60 -3.88
CA VAL A 81 5.58 9.72 -3.76
C VAL A 81 5.41 8.50 -4.67
N LEU A 82 4.22 7.89 -4.67
CA LEU A 82 3.93 6.74 -5.53
C LEU A 82 3.86 7.17 -6.99
N THR A 83 3.13 8.23 -7.30
CA THR A 83 2.98 8.73 -8.67
C THR A 83 4.33 9.09 -9.29
N ARG A 84 5.22 9.75 -8.55
CA ARG A 84 6.56 10.11 -9.03
C ARG A 84 7.46 8.88 -9.22
N ASN A 85 7.45 7.95 -8.26
CA ASN A 85 8.39 6.83 -8.28
C ASN A 85 7.96 5.69 -9.20
N LEU A 86 6.68 5.65 -9.60
CA LEU A 86 6.09 4.60 -10.45
C LEU A 86 5.58 5.13 -11.80
N ASP A 87 5.80 6.42 -12.09
CA ASP A 87 5.27 7.11 -13.27
C ASP A 87 3.79 6.81 -13.52
N LEU A 88 2.98 6.84 -12.44
CA LEU A 88 1.55 6.61 -12.52
C LEU A 88 0.87 7.87 -13.07
N LYS A 89 1.01 8.12 -14.37
CA LYS A 89 0.33 9.25 -15.03
C LYS A 89 -1.17 9.16 -14.76
N LYS A 90 -1.77 10.32 -14.45
CA LYS A 90 -3.22 10.49 -14.49
C LYS A 90 -3.62 10.34 -15.95
N SER A 91 -4.15 9.17 -16.29
CA SER A 91 -4.70 8.90 -17.61
C SER A 91 -6.04 9.58 -17.77
#